data_AF-A0A839DXB3-F1
#
_entry.id   AF-A0A839DXB3-F1
#
_cell.length_a   1.000
_cell.length_b   1.000
_cell.length_c   1.000
_cell.angle_alpha   90.00
_cell.angle_beta   90.00
_cell.angle_gamma   90.00
#
_symmetry.space_group_name_H-M   'P 1'
#
loop_
_entity.id
_entity.type
_entity.pdbx_description
1 polymer ?
#
loop_
_entity_poly.entity_id
_entity_poly.type
_entity_poly.pdbx_seq_one_letter_code
_entity_poly.pdbx_strand_id
1 'polypeptide(L)'
;MATPGAGKTTFGLRVAAELLADRTVESVTVVTPTEHLKHQWALAAGGAGIPLDSNFSNSDGTTSSDYRGVVVTYAQVAAHENLHRLRTERRKTLVVLDEIHHGGDAKSWGDAIREAFTPAARRLTLTGTPFRTDDSPIPFVSYEPDADGALRSKADHTYGYAEALRDGVVRPVVFLAYSGEARWRTSAGEEFAARLGEPLTAEQTARAWRTALDPAGEWIPSVLQAADTRLTQLRRDGIRDAGGLVVASDQNNARAYAKILHRITGVEPVVVVSDDPQASSRIAEFAESDDRWMIAVRMVSEGVDVPRLAVGVYATSASTPLFFAQLVGRFVRARRSGETASIFLPSVPVLLELASQLEADRDHVLGKPHREKEGWDDELLAEANRERDEPGEEEKAYTSLGADAELDQVIYDGSSFGTAAFATTEDEQDYLGLPGLLEPDQVRALLQQRQQQQIQEVDQRETADKAAKATEQSTRQEPRQQQPEGVQERLKGLRKELNNLVSLHHYRTKKPHGAIHNELRKTCGGPPTAMATIEQIEERIATLRSW
;
A
#
# COMPACT_ATOMS: atom_id res chain seq x y z
N MET A 1 17.99 -11.92 -4.94
CA MET A 1 16.90 -10.97 -4.64
C MET A 1 17.33 -10.13 -3.45
N ALA A 2 17.12 -8.83 -3.47
CA ALA A 2 17.35 -8.00 -2.29
C ALA A 2 16.26 -6.93 -2.21
N THR A 3 15.78 -6.62 -1.01
CA THR A 3 14.77 -5.57 -0.80
C THR A 3 15.21 -4.26 -1.45
N PRO A 4 14.29 -3.44 -1.99
CA PRO A 4 14.62 -2.09 -2.44
C PRO A 4 15.42 -1.31 -1.37
N GLY A 5 16.45 -0.58 -1.80
CA GLY A 5 17.35 0.15 -0.90
C GLY A 5 18.48 -0.66 -0.25
N ALA A 6 18.52 -1.99 -0.39
CA ALA A 6 19.53 -2.84 0.25
C ALA A 6 20.97 -2.78 -0.32
N GLY A 7 21.24 -1.91 -1.30
CA GLY A 7 22.59 -1.79 -1.88
C GLY A 7 22.95 -2.83 -2.94
N LYS A 8 22.00 -3.22 -3.81
CA LYS A 8 22.20 -4.16 -4.93
C LYS A 8 23.42 -3.82 -5.79
N THR A 9 23.59 -2.54 -6.12
CA THR A 9 24.74 -2.04 -6.89
C THR A 9 26.06 -2.32 -6.20
N THR A 10 26.16 -2.02 -4.90
CA THR A 10 27.36 -2.29 -4.09
C THR A 10 27.68 -3.78 -4.05
N PHE A 11 26.67 -4.63 -3.86
CA PHE A 11 26.83 -6.08 -3.91
C PHE A 11 27.34 -6.56 -5.28
N GLY A 12 26.72 -6.11 -6.37
CA GLY A 12 27.13 -6.48 -7.73
C GLY A 12 28.57 -6.07 -8.04
N LEU A 13 28.97 -4.86 -7.63
CA LEU A 13 30.35 -4.38 -7.79
C LEU A 13 31.34 -5.14 -6.92
N ARG A 14 30.94 -5.56 -5.71
CA ARG A 14 31.78 -6.40 -4.85
C ARG A 14 32.06 -7.76 -5.50
N VAL A 15 31.03 -8.41 -6.02
CA VAL A 15 31.16 -9.68 -6.77
C VAL A 15 32.04 -9.49 -7.99
N ALA A 16 31.84 -8.40 -8.75
CA ALA A 16 32.67 -8.08 -9.91
C ALA A 16 34.14 -7.88 -9.53
N ALA A 17 34.44 -7.17 -8.44
CA ALA A 17 35.80 -6.94 -7.97
C ALA A 17 36.52 -8.25 -7.61
N GLU A 18 35.84 -9.16 -6.90
CA GLU A 18 36.40 -10.46 -6.51
C GLU A 18 36.69 -11.34 -7.72
N LEU A 19 35.74 -11.44 -8.67
CA LEU A 19 35.90 -12.25 -9.88
C LEU A 19 36.95 -11.67 -10.87
N LEU A 20 37.17 -10.35 -10.84
CA LEU A 20 38.25 -9.72 -11.59
C LEU A 20 39.61 -9.97 -10.93
N ALA A 21 39.68 -9.91 -9.60
CA ALA A 21 40.91 -10.11 -8.84
C ALA A 21 41.45 -11.54 -8.95
N ASP A 22 40.56 -12.54 -8.92
CA ASP A 22 40.93 -13.95 -9.07
C ASP A 22 41.05 -14.43 -10.53
N ARG A 23 40.73 -13.55 -11.50
CA ARG A 23 40.75 -13.79 -12.95
C ARG A 23 39.73 -14.84 -13.42
N THR A 24 38.68 -15.08 -12.66
CA THR A 24 37.51 -15.83 -13.14
C THR A 24 36.87 -15.12 -14.33
N VAL A 25 36.83 -13.78 -14.28
CA VAL A 25 36.40 -12.93 -15.40
C VAL A 25 37.45 -11.88 -15.72
N GLU A 26 37.42 -11.40 -16.96
CA GLU A 26 38.32 -10.38 -17.51
C GLU A 26 37.58 -9.09 -17.89
N SER A 27 36.25 -9.17 -18.01
CA SER A 27 35.39 -8.04 -18.37
C SER A 27 34.03 -8.10 -17.68
N VAL A 28 33.37 -6.95 -17.55
CA VAL A 28 32.05 -6.82 -16.91
C VAL A 28 31.10 -6.10 -17.85
N THR A 29 29.93 -6.69 -18.10
CA THR A 29 28.80 -6.02 -18.76
C THR A 29 27.69 -5.86 -17.75
N VAL A 30 27.25 -4.64 -17.50
CA VAL A 30 26.09 -4.35 -16.64
C VAL A 30 24.93 -3.95 -17.55
N VAL A 31 23.76 -4.55 -17.35
CA VAL A 31 22.54 -4.25 -18.09
C VAL A 31 21.52 -3.64 -17.15
N THR A 32 20.99 -2.46 -17.49
CA THR A 32 20.04 -1.69 -16.66
C THR A 32 18.75 -1.39 -17.43
N PRO A 33 17.63 -1.08 -16.76
CA PRO A 33 16.39 -0.70 -17.45
C PRO A 33 16.49 0.64 -18.18
N THR A 34 17.13 1.64 -17.58
CA THR A 34 17.13 3.02 -18.10
C THR A 34 18.53 3.57 -18.36
N GLU A 35 18.59 4.63 -19.18
CA GLU A 35 19.83 5.37 -19.47
C GLU A 35 20.41 6.05 -18.22
N HIS A 36 19.57 6.56 -17.33
CA HIS A 36 20.03 7.18 -16.09
C HIS A 36 20.78 6.18 -15.20
N LEU A 37 20.25 4.96 -15.06
CA LEU A 37 20.90 3.91 -14.27
C LEU A 37 22.27 3.52 -14.86
N LYS A 38 22.49 3.66 -16.18
CA LYS A 38 23.81 3.37 -16.78
C LYS A 38 24.90 4.23 -16.17
N HIS A 39 24.63 5.53 -16.08
CA HIS A 39 25.59 6.49 -15.53
C HIS A 39 25.83 6.28 -14.04
N GLN A 40 24.78 5.94 -13.27
CA GLN A 40 24.91 5.66 -11.84
C GLN A 40 25.76 4.41 -11.57
N TRP A 41 25.53 3.33 -12.32
CA TRP A 41 26.35 2.12 -12.24
C TRP A 41 27.79 2.39 -12.62
N ALA A 42 28.05 3.15 -13.70
CA ALA A 42 29.40 3.50 -14.11
C ALA A 42 30.13 4.37 -13.07
N LEU A 43 29.42 5.35 -12.47
CA LEU A 43 29.96 6.18 -11.40
C LEU A 43 30.34 5.35 -10.17
N ALA A 44 29.43 4.48 -9.71
CA ALA A 44 29.66 3.58 -8.59
C ALA A 44 30.81 2.60 -8.87
N ALA A 45 30.87 2.05 -10.08
CA ALA A 45 31.93 1.15 -10.53
C ALA A 45 33.29 1.85 -10.55
N GLY A 46 33.34 3.10 -11.05
CA GLY A 46 34.54 3.94 -11.00
C GLY A 46 35.04 4.15 -9.57
N GLY A 47 34.15 4.45 -8.62
CA GLY A 47 34.46 4.53 -7.20
C GLY A 47 34.99 3.22 -6.59
N ALA A 48 34.59 2.07 -7.15
CA ALA A 48 35.08 0.74 -6.78
C ALA A 48 36.35 0.31 -7.55
N GLY A 49 36.92 1.17 -8.40
CA GLY A 49 38.11 0.86 -9.20
C GLY A 49 37.85 -0.03 -10.43
N ILE A 50 36.59 -0.13 -10.86
CA ILE A 50 36.16 -0.89 -12.05
C ILE A 50 35.61 0.12 -13.07
N PRO A 51 36.46 0.73 -13.92
CA PRO A 51 35.96 1.68 -14.90
C PRO A 51 35.05 0.97 -15.90
N LEU A 52 33.79 1.39 -15.99
CA LEU A 52 32.82 0.91 -16.98
C LEU A 52 32.36 2.07 -17.86
N ASP A 53 32.22 1.82 -19.15
CA ASP A 53 31.76 2.81 -20.11
C ASP A 53 30.23 2.85 -20.17
N SER A 54 29.63 3.95 -19.70
CA SER A 54 28.18 4.20 -19.81
C SER A 54 27.78 4.85 -21.13
N ASN A 55 28.72 5.38 -21.92
CA ASN A 55 28.42 6.10 -23.16
C ASN A 55 28.50 5.19 -24.40
N PHE A 56 28.80 3.91 -24.21
CA PHE A 56 28.87 2.93 -25.27
C PHE A 56 27.59 2.93 -26.13
N SER A 57 27.77 3.12 -27.44
CA SER A 57 26.76 2.94 -28.46
C SER A 57 27.04 1.68 -29.29
N ASN A 58 25.98 1.05 -29.79
CA ASN A 58 26.10 -0.11 -30.67
C ASN A 58 26.84 0.21 -31.98
N SER A 59 26.88 1.49 -32.38
CA SER A 59 27.68 1.97 -33.52
C SER A 59 29.18 1.90 -33.30
N ASP A 60 29.65 1.95 -32.05
CA ASP A 60 31.07 2.09 -31.73
C ASP A 60 31.81 0.77 -31.90
N GLY A 61 31.10 -0.36 -31.72
CA GLY A 61 31.57 -1.74 -31.90
C GLY A 61 32.61 -2.22 -30.88
N THR A 62 33.51 -1.35 -30.44
CA THR A 62 34.60 -1.63 -29.51
C THR A 62 34.66 -0.57 -28.41
N THR A 63 35.12 -0.98 -27.22
CA THR A 63 35.29 -0.10 -26.06
C THR A 63 36.78 0.15 -25.86
N SER A 64 37.17 1.34 -25.37
CA SER A 64 38.58 1.63 -25.02
C SER A 64 39.15 0.56 -24.08
N SER A 65 40.45 0.28 -24.22
CA SER A 65 41.18 -0.64 -23.32
C SER A 65 41.26 -0.16 -21.88
N ASP A 66 41.02 1.13 -21.63
CA ASP A 66 41.02 1.72 -20.29
C ASP A 66 39.80 1.29 -19.46
N TYR A 67 38.73 0.87 -20.13
CA TYR A 67 37.54 0.35 -19.47
C TYR A 67 37.63 -1.17 -19.27
N ARG A 68 37.10 -1.64 -18.14
CA ARG A 68 36.90 -3.06 -17.83
C ARG A 68 35.63 -3.63 -18.44
N GLY A 69 34.77 -2.77 -18.99
CA GLY A 69 33.61 -3.18 -19.77
C GLY A 69 32.61 -2.04 -19.93
N VAL A 70 31.32 -2.36 -20.03
CA VAL A 70 30.27 -1.41 -20.42
C VAL A 70 29.05 -1.50 -19.50
N VAL A 71 28.30 -0.41 -19.42
CA VAL A 71 26.95 -0.38 -18.87
C VAL A 71 25.99 -0.03 -20.00
N VAL A 72 24.97 -0.86 -20.23
CA VAL A 72 24.03 -0.74 -21.37
C VAL A 72 22.60 -0.96 -20.91
N THR A 73 21.61 -0.52 -21.70
CA THR A 73 20.21 -0.82 -21.39
C THR A 73 19.73 -2.14 -22.00
N TYR A 74 18.64 -2.72 -21.46
CA TYR A 74 17.96 -3.85 -22.10
C TYR A 74 17.56 -3.55 -23.55
N ALA A 75 17.08 -2.33 -23.82
CA ALA A 75 16.74 -1.88 -25.16
C ALA A 75 17.96 -1.79 -26.09
N GLN A 76 19.12 -1.32 -25.59
CA GLN A 76 20.37 -1.31 -26.36
C GLN A 76 20.80 -2.74 -26.73
N VAL A 77 20.68 -3.70 -25.81
CA VAL A 77 21.00 -5.10 -26.10
C VAL A 77 20.05 -5.69 -27.13
N ALA A 78 18.74 -5.47 -26.95
CA ALA A 78 17.72 -5.94 -27.89
C ALA A 78 17.88 -5.37 -29.30
N ALA A 79 18.35 -4.14 -29.43
CA ALA A 79 18.60 -3.53 -30.73
C ALA A 79 19.72 -4.21 -31.53
N HIS A 80 20.71 -4.84 -30.88
CA HIS A 80 21.84 -5.50 -31.53
C HIS A 80 22.38 -6.71 -30.74
N GLU A 81 21.54 -7.72 -30.51
CA GLU A 81 21.88 -8.91 -29.70
C GLU A 81 23.18 -9.61 -30.14
N ASN A 82 23.42 -9.75 -31.46
CA ASN A 82 24.60 -10.41 -32.01
C ASN A 82 25.90 -9.67 -31.66
N LEU A 83 25.88 -8.33 -31.57
CA LEU A 83 27.04 -7.55 -31.15
C LEU A 83 27.40 -7.88 -29.70
N HIS A 84 26.41 -7.91 -28.82
CA HIS A 84 26.59 -8.21 -27.40
C HIS A 84 26.98 -9.68 -27.18
N ARG A 85 26.43 -10.60 -27.98
CA ARG A 85 26.86 -12.00 -28.01
C ARG A 85 28.35 -12.12 -28.33
N LEU A 86 28.80 -11.52 -29.43
CA LEU A 86 30.21 -11.54 -29.83
C LEU A 86 31.12 -10.91 -28.78
N ARG A 87 30.71 -9.81 -28.14
CA ARG A 87 31.47 -9.18 -27.05
C ARG A 87 31.60 -10.11 -25.84
N THR A 88 30.51 -10.80 -25.48
CA THR A 88 30.45 -11.73 -24.36
C THR A 88 31.28 -13.00 -24.63
N GLU A 89 31.31 -13.50 -25.87
CA GLU A 89 32.10 -14.67 -26.27
C GLU A 89 33.60 -14.40 -26.34
N ARG A 90 34.00 -13.17 -26.73
CA ARG A 90 35.41 -12.81 -26.94
C ARG A 90 36.24 -12.74 -25.66
N ARG A 91 35.62 -12.54 -24.50
CA ARG A 91 36.29 -12.41 -23.20
C ARG A 91 35.51 -13.15 -22.13
N LYS A 92 36.18 -13.65 -21.09
CA LYS A 92 35.50 -14.19 -19.92
C LYS A 92 34.73 -13.06 -19.23
N THR A 93 33.44 -12.98 -19.50
CA THR A 93 32.62 -11.82 -19.11
C THR A 93 31.70 -12.18 -17.95
N LEU A 94 31.68 -11.34 -16.92
CA LEU A 94 30.59 -11.28 -15.95
C LEU A 94 29.49 -10.41 -16.55
N VAL A 95 28.29 -10.96 -16.66
CA VAL A 95 27.09 -10.16 -17.01
C VAL A 95 26.27 -9.94 -15.75
N VAL A 96 26.12 -8.68 -15.36
CA VAL A 96 25.22 -8.25 -14.28
C VAL A 96 23.93 -7.75 -14.91
N LEU A 97 22.82 -8.39 -14.59
CA LEU A 97 21.49 -8.03 -15.06
C LEU A 97 20.75 -7.36 -13.91
N ASP A 98 20.70 -6.03 -13.91
CA ASP A 98 20.01 -5.25 -12.88
C ASP A 98 18.52 -5.14 -13.21
N GLU A 99 17.69 -5.15 -12.17
CA GLU A 99 16.23 -5.19 -12.24
C GLU A 99 15.73 -6.14 -13.35
N ILE A 100 16.18 -7.40 -13.31
CA ILE A 100 15.94 -8.42 -14.35
C ILE A 100 14.46 -8.69 -14.66
N HIS A 101 13.54 -8.24 -13.80
CA HIS A 101 12.11 -8.27 -14.08
C HIS A 101 11.73 -7.46 -15.33
N HIS A 102 12.51 -6.42 -15.69
CA HIS A 102 12.36 -5.70 -16.95
C HIS A 102 12.75 -6.53 -18.18
N GLY A 103 13.59 -7.55 -18.01
CA GLY A 103 13.94 -8.49 -19.09
C GLY A 103 12.74 -9.31 -19.60
N GLY A 104 11.61 -9.28 -18.90
CA GLY A 104 10.33 -9.85 -19.33
C GLY A 104 9.32 -8.85 -19.86
N ASP A 105 9.58 -7.53 -19.84
CA ASP A 105 8.60 -6.49 -20.21
C ASP A 105 8.18 -6.58 -21.68
N ALA A 106 9.09 -7.04 -22.53
CA ALA A 106 8.80 -7.39 -23.91
C ALA A 106 9.44 -8.75 -24.24
N LYS A 107 8.69 -9.63 -24.89
CA LYS A 107 9.19 -10.94 -25.33
C LYS A 107 10.49 -10.83 -26.14
N SER A 108 10.61 -9.78 -26.96
CA SER A 108 11.81 -9.49 -27.75
C SER A 108 13.04 -9.16 -26.90
N TRP A 109 12.88 -8.53 -25.74
CA TRP A 109 13.99 -8.26 -24.83
C TRP A 109 14.47 -9.56 -24.18
N GLY A 110 13.54 -10.42 -23.77
CA GLY A 110 13.87 -11.71 -23.17
C GLY A 110 14.70 -12.61 -24.12
N ASP A 111 14.28 -12.72 -25.38
CA ASP A 111 14.99 -13.52 -26.38
C ASP A 111 16.39 -12.94 -26.68
N ALA A 112 16.50 -11.61 -26.85
CA ALA A 112 17.77 -10.96 -27.11
C ALA A 112 18.77 -11.07 -25.95
N ILE A 113 18.30 -10.93 -24.70
CA ILE A 113 19.12 -11.11 -23.48
C ILE A 113 19.62 -12.54 -23.38
N ARG A 114 18.76 -13.52 -23.67
CA ARG A 114 19.13 -14.94 -23.69
C ARG A 114 20.23 -15.19 -24.73
N GLU A 115 20.03 -14.72 -25.95
CA GLU A 115 20.97 -14.88 -27.05
C GLU A 115 22.32 -14.20 -26.77
N ALA A 116 22.29 -12.95 -26.33
CA ALA A 116 23.49 -12.15 -26.06
C ALA A 116 24.35 -12.71 -24.91
N PHE A 117 23.73 -13.23 -23.85
CA PHE A 117 24.44 -13.49 -22.59
C PHE A 117 24.48 -14.95 -22.14
N THR A 118 23.91 -15.88 -22.92
CA THR A 118 24.15 -17.32 -22.72
C THR A 118 25.65 -17.67 -22.68
N PRO A 119 26.53 -17.08 -23.52
CA PRO A 119 27.96 -17.40 -23.50
C PRO A 119 28.75 -16.82 -22.32
N ALA A 120 28.13 -16.02 -21.44
CA ALA A 120 28.82 -15.39 -20.33
C ALA A 120 29.48 -16.41 -19.38
N ALA A 121 30.68 -16.09 -18.90
CA ALA A 121 31.43 -16.94 -17.97
C ALA A 121 30.73 -17.01 -16.58
N ARG A 122 30.14 -15.89 -16.16
CA ARG A 122 29.30 -15.75 -14.97
C ARG A 122 28.15 -14.81 -15.27
N ARG A 123 27.00 -15.06 -14.67
CA ARG A 123 25.81 -14.19 -14.71
C ARG A 123 25.39 -13.89 -13.28
N LEU A 124 25.07 -12.64 -13.00
CA LEU A 124 24.50 -12.19 -11.74
C LEU A 124 23.20 -11.45 -12.04
N THR A 125 22.07 -12.01 -11.62
CA THR A 125 20.75 -11.39 -11.77
C THR A 125 20.34 -10.72 -10.46
N LEU A 126 20.03 -9.43 -10.52
CA LEU A 126 19.61 -8.61 -9.39
C LEU A 126 18.16 -8.16 -9.62
N THR A 127 17.35 -8.20 -8.56
CA THR A 127 15.98 -7.66 -8.60
C THR A 127 15.55 -7.24 -7.19
N GLY A 128 14.81 -6.13 -7.13
CA GLY A 128 14.05 -5.69 -5.95
C GLY A 128 12.70 -6.39 -5.78
N THR A 129 12.14 -6.91 -6.87
CA THR A 129 10.77 -7.42 -6.94
C THR A 129 10.77 -8.78 -7.64
N PRO A 130 10.49 -9.87 -6.91
CA PRO A 130 10.54 -11.22 -7.49
C PRO A 130 9.27 -11.59 -8.27
N PHE A 131 8.24 -10.75 -8.21
CA PHE A 131 6.90 -11.13 -8.62
C PHE A 131 6.66 -10.80 -10.09
N ARG A 132 6.54 -11.85 -10.90
CA ARG A 132 5.64 -11.87 -12.04
C ARG A 132 4.88 -13.19 -12.05
N THR A 133 3.59 -13.10 -12.31
CA THR A 133 2.66 -14.21 -12.54
C THR A 133 2.32 -14.35 -14.03
N ASP A 134 3.00 -13.61 -14.91
CA ASP A 134 2.77 -13.69 -16.35
C ASP A 134 3.47 -14.88 -17.01
N ASP A 135 2.93 -15.31 -18.16
CA ASP A 135 3.33 -16.53 -18.87
C ASP A 135 4.72 -16.45 -19.55
N SER A 136 5.43 -15.31 -19.46
CA SER A 136 6.71 -15.12 -20.12
C SER A 136 7.87 -15.29 -19.14
N PRO A 137 8.58 -16.44 -19.15
CA PRO A 137 9.68 -16.68 -18.22
C PRO A 137 10.84 -15.73 -18.48
N ILE A 138 11.31 -15.08 -17.42
CA ILE A 138 12.45 -14.17 -17.45
C ILE A 138 13.73 -14.99 -17.74
N PRO A 139 14.57 -14.58 -18.70
CA PRO A 139 15.82 -15.28 -18.98
C PRO A 139 16.71 -15.43 -17.74
N PHE A 140 17.32 -16.61 -17.61
CA PHE A 140 18.25 -16.96 -16.52
C PHE A 140 17.64 -17.00 -15.11
N VAL A 141 16.33 -16.88 -14.97
CA VAL A 141 15.61 -17.08 -13.71
C VAL A 141 15.08 -18.51 -13.64
N SER A 142 15.25 -19.14 -12.49
CA SER A 142 14.68 -20.47 -12.21
C SER A 142 13.26 -20.34 -11.69
N TYR A 143 12.38 -21.27 -12.06
CA TYR A 143 10.99 -21.31 -11.61
C TYR A 143 10.70 -22.67 -10.97
N GLU A 144 9.98 -22.66 -9.86
CA GLU A 144 9.49 -23.86 -9.16
C GLU A 144 7.98 -23.75 -8.95
N PRO A 145 7.23 -24.86 -9.05
CA PRO A 145 5.80 -24.86 -8.79
C PRO A 145 5.53 -24.55 -7.31
N ASP A 146 4.54 -23.70 -7.05
CA ASP A 146 4.02 -23.44 -5.72
C ASP A 146 2.96 -24.48 -5.30
N ALA A 147 2.32 -24.26 -4.14
CA ALA A 147 1.33 -25.17 -3.56
C ALA A 147 0.09 -25.36 -4.47
N ASP A 148 -0.21 -24.36 -5.30
CA ASP A 148 -1.37 -24.33 -6.20
C ASP A 148 -0.98 -24.72 -7.64
N GLY A 149 0.30 -25.05 -7.86
CA GLY A 149 0.85 -25.52 -9.13
C GLY A 149 1.29 -24.41 -10.09
N ALA A 150 1.20 -23.14 -9.67
CA ALA A 150 1.69 -22.01 -10.45
C ALA A 150 3.22 -21.92 -10.37
N LEU A 151 3.87 -21.52 -11.46
CA LEU A 151 5.34 -21.38 -11.49
C LEU A 151 5.76 -20.08 -10.83
N ARG A 152 6.47 -20.19 -9.70
CA ARG A 152 7.03 -19.05 -8.98
C ARG A 152 8.54 -18.95 -9.19
N SER A 153 9.04 -17.73 -9.37
CA SER A 153 10.48 -17.48 -9.49
C SER A 153 11.21 -17.88 -8.20
N LYS A 154 12.36 -18.55 -8.35
CA LYS A 154 13.25 -18.95 -7.26
C LYS A 154 14.54 -18.16 -7.31
N ALA A 155 14.85 -17.50 -6.19
CA ALA A 155 16.12 -16.82 -6.01
C ALA A 155 17.16 -17.74 -5.36
N ASP A 156 18.41 -17.66 -5.81
CA ASP A 156 19.54 -18.36 -5.17
C ASP A 156 19.81 -17.82 -3.76
N HIS A 157 19.56 -16.53 -3.56
CA HIS A 157 19.67 -15.85 -2.28
C HIS A 157 18.66 -14.72 -2.20
N THR A 158 18.05 -14.54 -1.02
CA THR A 158 17.06 -13.50 -0.74
C THR A 158 17.51 -12.71 0.48
N TYR A 159 17.86 -11.44 0.27
CA TYR A 159 18.07 -10.47 1.33
C TYR A 159 16.80 -9.65 1.51
N GLY A 160 15.90 -10.14 2.36
CA GLY A 160 14.54 -9.62 2.51
C GLY A 160 14.48 -8.31 3.32
N TYR A 161 13.29 -7.72 3.38
CA TYR A 161 13.04 -6.51 4.16
C TYR A 161 13.33 -6.72 5.66
N ALA A 162 12.97 -7.87 6.23
CA ALA A 162 13.28 -8.22 7.62
C ALA A 162 14.77 -8.20 7.96
N GLU A 163 15.60 -8.81 7.10
CA GLU A 163 17.05 -8.87 7.29
C GLU A 163 17.66 -7.49 7.16
N ALA A 164 17.24 -6.73 6.15
CA ALA A 164 17.70 -5.35 5.96
C ALA A 164 17.33 -4.43 7.13
N LEU A 165 16.17 -4.62 7.76
CA LEU A 165 15.78 -3.90 8.96
C LEU A 165 16.65 -4.27 10.16
N ARG A 166 16.91 -5.57 10.36
CA ARG A 166 17.79 -6.06 11.43
C ARG A 166 19.20 -5.49 11.31
N ASP A 167 19.71 -5.41 10.08
CA ASP A 167 21.05 -4.90 9.80
C ASP A 167 21.10 -3.36 9.79
N GLY A 168 19.97 -2.67 9.95
CA GLY A 168 19.87 -1.21 9.92
C GLY A 168 20.15 -0.58 8.55
N VAL A 169 20.10 -1.38 7.48
CA VAL A 169 20.31 -0.93 6.08
C VAL A 169 19.09 -0.17 5.57
N VAL A 170 17.91 -0.62 5.98
CA VAL A 170 16.63 0.06 5.71
C VAL A 170 15.97 0.45 7.00
N ARG A 171 14.99 1.35 6.90
CA ARG A 171 14.22 1.84 8.03
C ARG A 171 12.76 1.37 7.97
N PRO A 172 12.08 1.27 9.13
CA PRO A 172 10.69 0.85 9.19
C PRO A 172 9.76 1.86 8.48
N VAL A 173 8.73 1.31 7.83
CA VAL A 173 7.65 2.07 7.20
C VAL A 173 6.38 1.85 8.02
N VAL A 174 5.67 2.94 8.31
CA VAL A 174 4.35 2.95 8.95
C VAL A 174 3.33 3.31 7.88
N PHE A 175 2.32 2.47 7.68
CA PHE A 175 1.23 2.76 6.75
C PHE A 175 0.04 3.34 7.50
N LEU A 176 -0.44 4.50 7.07
CA LEU A 176 -1.63 5.16 7.61
C LEU A 176 -2.74 5.09 6.57
N ALA A 177 -3.72 4.21 6.80
CA ALA A 177 -4.86 4.03 5.93
C ALA A 177 -5.97 5.02 6.28
N TYR A 178 -6.38 5.84 5.31
CA TYR A 178 -7.46 6.80 5.45
C TYR A 178 -8.70 6.31 4.71
N SER A 179 -9.80 6.17 5.46
CA SER A 179 -11.14 5.97 4.91
C SER A 179 -11.71 7.31 4.45
N GLY A 180 -12.71 7.24 3.59
CA GLY A 180 -13.55 8.39 3.27
C GLY A 180 -14.85 8.01 2.60
N GLU A 181 -15.89 8.80 2.80
CA GLU A 181 -17.20 8.59 2.18
C GLU A 181 -17.20 9.18 0.76
N ALA A 182 -17.09 8.35 -0.27
CA ALA A 182 -17.18 8.81 -1.65
C ALA A 182 -18.64 8.89 -2.09
N ARG A 183 -19.09 10.07 -2.53
CA ARG A 183 -20.39 10.25 -3.21
C ARG A 183 -20.21 10.64 -4.67
N TRP A 184 -20.82 9.87 -5.56
CA TRP A 184 -20.79 10.14 -7.00
C TRP A 184 -22.15 9.97 -7.65
N ARG A 185 -22.35 10.64 -8.78
CA ARG A 185 -23.53 10.49 -9.63
C ARG A 185 -23.14 9.86 -10.96
N THR A 186 -23.87 8.82 -11.39
CA THR A 186 -23.68 8.22 -12.72
C THR A 186 -24.29 9.09 -13.81
N SER A 187 -23.96 8.79 -15.07
CA SER A 187 -24.55 9.43 -16.25
C SER A 187 -26.08 9.28 -16.35
N ALA A 188 -26.64 8.24 -15.73
CA ALA A 188 -28.08 8.02 -15.60
C ALA A 188 -28.74 8.91 -14.52
N GLY A 189 -27.96 9.71 -13.79
CA GLY A 189 -28.43 10.57 -12.71
C GLY A 189 -28.60 9.87 -11.37
N GLU A 190 -28.22 8.59 -11.26
CA GLU A 190 -28.27 7.83 -10.01
C GLU A 190 -27.11 8.24 -9.09
N GLU A 191 -27.45 8.58 -7.85
CA GLU A 191 -26.47 8.90 -6.81
C GLU A 191 -26.09 7.65 -6.04
N PHE A 192 -24.79 7.44 -5.89
CA PHE A 192 -24.20 6.38 -5.11
C PHE A 192 -23.32 6.99 -4.01
N ALA A 193 -23.37 6.38 -2.83
CA ALA A 193 -22.48 6.67 -1.72
C ALA A 193 -21.80 5.36 -1.31
N ALA A 194 -20.49 5.39 -1.14
CA ALA A 194 -19.73 4.25 -0.64
C ALA A 194 -18.55 4.73 0.21
N ARG A 195 -18.26 4.02 1.29
CA ARG A 195 -17.15 4.34 2.17
C ARG A 195 -15.95 3.44 1.87
N LEU A 196 -14.78 4.03 1.70
CA LEU A 196 -13.53 3.27 1.63
C LEU A 196 -13.31 2.50 2.95
N GLY A 197 -13.05 1.19 2.88
CA GLY A 197 -12.93 0.32 4.05
C GLY A 197 -14.19 -0.52 4.36
N GLU A 198 -15.34 -0.23 3.76
CA GLU A 198 -16.54 -1.09 3.85
C GLU A 198 -16.56 -2.19 2.78
N PRO A 199 -17.31 -3.30 2.99
CA PRO A 199 -17.43 -4.36 1.99
C PRO A 199 -18.15 -3.85 0.73
N LEU A 200 -17.40 -3.67 -0.35
CA LEU A 200 -17.87 -3.18 -1.65
C LEU A 200 -17.51 -4.17 -2.76
N THR A 201 -18.21 -4.10 -3.89
CA THR A 201 -17.77 -4.83 -5.09
C THR A 201 -16.47 -4.22 -5.63
N ALA A 202 -15.70 -4.97 -6.43
CA ALA A 202 -14.46 -4.47 -7.03
C ALA A 202 -14.69 -3.20 -7.87
N GLU A 203 -15.78 -3.14 -8.63
CA GLU A 203 -16.16 -1.98 -9.45
C GLU A 203 -16.52 -0.76 -8.58
N GLN A 204 -17.30 -0.97 -7.52
CA GLN A 204 -17.64 0.10 -6.58
C GLN A 204 -16.41 0.61 -5.83
N THR A 205 -15.51 -0.28 -5.45
CA THR A 205 -14.23 0.06 -4.79
C THR A 205 -13.36 0.92 -5.71
N ALA A 206 -13.18 0.52 -6.98
CA ALA A 206 -12.40 1.28 -7.94
C ALA A 206 -13.00 2.67 -8.21
N ARG A 207 -14.33 2.78 -8.24
CA ARG A 207 -15.04 4.07 -8.39
C ARG A 207 -14.88 4.95 -7.15
N ALA A 208 -15.18 4.42 -5.96
CA ALA A 208 -15.02 5.14 -4.69
C ALA A 208 -13.57 5.62 -4.49
N TRP A 209 -12.60 4.80 -4.85
CA TRP A 209 -11.18 5.16 -4.81
C TRP A 209 -10.86 6.33 -5.76
N ARG A 210 -11.28 6.27 -7.03
CA ARG A 210 -11.10 7.39 -7.97
C ARG A 210 -11.79 8.67 -7.49
N THR A 211 -12.98 8.55 -6.89
CA THR A 211 -13.71 9.68 -6.30
C THR A 211 -12.96 10.30 -5.13
N ALA A 212 -12.37 9.49 -4.24
CA ALA A 212 -11.59 9.99 -3.12
C ALA A 212 -10.32 10.73 -3.55
N LEU A 213 -9.75 10.37 -4.72
CA LEU A 213 -8.58 11.04 -5.28
C LEU A 213 -8.91 12.38 -5.99
N ASP A 214 -10.19 12.75 -6.11
CA ASP A 214 -10.59 14.02 -6.73
C ASP A 214 -10.05 15.22 -5.91
N PRO A 215 -9.24 16.12 -6.51
CA PRO A 215 -8.76 17.32 -5.82
C PRO A 215 -9.87 18.27 -5.35
N ALA A 216 -11.07 18.17 -5.91
CA ALA A 216 -12.24 18.95 -5.50
C ALA A 216 -12.99 18.33 -4.30
N GLY A 217 -12.71 17.07 -3.96
CA GLY A 217 -13.22 16.41 -2.74
C GLY A 217 -12.46 16.84 -1.49
N GLU A 218 -12.88 16.35 -0.31
CA GLU A 218 -12.23 16.71 0.96
C GLU A 218 -11.18 15.67 1.41
N TRP A 219 -11.18 14.47 0.82
CA TRP A 219 -10.21 13.42 1.17
C TRP A 219 -8.76 13.83 0.90
N ILE A 220 -8.45 14.31 -0.31
CA ILE A 220 -7.09 14.78 -0.67
C ILE A 220 -6.62 15.92 0.26
N PRO A 221 -7.37 17.03 0.43
CA PRO A 221 -6.99 18.09 1.35
C PRO A 221 -6.70 17.60 2.77
N SER A 222 -7.55 16.73 3.32
CA SER A 222 -7.41 16.19 4.67
C SER A 222 -6.17 15.30 4.81
N VAL A 223 -5.94 14.39 3.85
CA VAL A 223 -4.75 13.54 3.86
C VAL A 223 -3.47 14.35 3.68
N LEU A 224 -3.46 15.36 2.81
CA LEU A 224 -2.31 16.26 2.64
C LEU A 224 -2.03 17.08 3.91
N GLN A 225 -3.08 17.50 4.63
CA GLN A 225 -2.96 18.20 5.90
C GLN A 225 -2.36 17.31 6.99
N ALA A 226 -2.85 16.07 7.12
CA ALA A 226 -2.33 15.09 8.05
C ALA A 226 -0.87 14.73 7.73
N ALA A 227 -0.55 14.54 6.45
CA ALA A 227 0.80 14.26 5.99
C ALA A 227 1.76 15.44 6.23
N ASP A 228 1.32 16.69 6.04
CA ASP A 228 2.16 17.86 6.38
C ASP A 228 2.38 18.01 7.88
N THR A 229 1.37 17.67 8.69
CA THR A 229 1.49 17.64 10.15
C THR A 229 2.56 16.62 10.58
N ARG A 230 2.50 15.41 10.02
CA ARG A 230 3.50 14.36 10.21
C ARG A 230 4.90 14.83 9.81
N LEU A 231 5.02 15.41 8.61
CA LEU A 231 6.29 15.92 8.10
C LEU A 231 6.86 17.00 9.01
N THR A 232 6.02 17.92 9.50
CA THR A 232 6.41 18.98 10.43
C THR A 232 6.95 18.41 11.75
N GLN A 233 6.32 17.37 12.29
CA GLN A 233 6.77 16.69 13.51
C GLN A 233 8.13 16.02 13.30
N LEU A 234 8.31 15.25 12.22
CA LEU A 234 9.62 14.63 11.89
C LEU A 234 10.75 15.67 11.82
N ARG A 235 10.48 16.85 11.24
CA ARG A 235 11.46 17.94 11.15
C ARG A 235 11.78 18.56 12.51
N ARG A 236 10.80 18.65 13.41
CA ARG A 236 10.99 19.12 14.79
C ARG A 236 11.76 18.10 15.63
N ASP A 237 11.50 16.82 15.44
CA ASP A 237 12.06 15.71 16.22
C ASP A 237 13.50 15.32 15.83
N GLY A 238 14.11 16.07 14.90
CA GLY A 238 15.54 15.97 14.60
C GLY A 238 15.88 15.66 13.13
N ILE A 239 14.90 15.25 12.31
CA ILE A 239 15.09 15.01 10.87
C ILE A 239 14.80 16.31 10.10
N ARG A 240 15.64 17.34 10.32
CA ARG A 240 15.36 18.73 9.88
C ARG A 240 15.09 18.89 8.39
N ASP A 241 15.68 18.05 7.55
CA ASP A 241 15.59 18.08 6.09
C ASP A 241 14.56 17.08 5.53
N ALA A 242 13.74 16.44 6.39
CA ALA A 242 12.74 15.48 5.96
C ALA A 242 11.87 16.06 4.83
N GLY A 243 11.77 15.30 3.74
CA GLY A 243 10.97 15.62 2.57
C GLY A 243 9.72 14.75 2.47
N GLY A 244 8.67 15.30 1.87
CA GLY A 244 7.45 14.61 1.53
C GLY A 244 7.33 14.36 0.02
N LEU A 245 6.73 13.24 -0.37
CA LEU A 245 6.41 12.92 -1.76
C LEU A 245 4.92 12.58 -1.91
N VAL A 246 4.23 13.30 -2.80
CA VAL A 246 2.88 12.95 -3.25
C VAL A 246 2.99 12.31 -4.64
N VAL A 247 2.39 11.14 -4.81
CA VAL A 247 2.35 10.46 -6.10
C VAL A 247 0.97 10.58 -6.70
N ALA A 248 0.86 11.37 -7.77
CA ALA A 248 -0.37 11.67 -8.47
C ALA A 248 -0.58 10.74 -9.67
N SER A 249 -1.85 10.47 -10.00
CA SER A 249 -2.24 9.71 -11.19
C SER A 249 -1.82 10.37 -12.51
N ASP A 250 -1.94 11.69 -12.59
CA ASP A 250 -1.74 12.47 -13.82
C ASP A 250 -1.30 13.92 -13.51
N GLN A 251 -0.93 14.65 -14.57
CA GLN A 251 -0.42 16.02 -14.47
C GLN A 251 -1.45 17.04 -13.99
N ASN A 252 -2.72 16.84 -14.32
CA ASN A 252 -3.78 17.76 -13.92
C ASN A 252 -4.01 17.64 -12.41
N ASN A 253 -4.09 16.41 -11.90
CA ASN A 253 -4.15 16.11 -10.48
C ASN A 253 -2.91 16.61 -9.74
N ALA A 254 -1.70 16.39 -10.27
CA ALA A 254 -0.47 16.90 -9.65
C ALA A 254 -0.48 18.44 -9.47
N ARG A 255 -0.89 19.18 -10.50
CA ARG A 255 -1.01 20.65 -10.42
C ARG A 255 -2.12 21.08 -9.46
N ALA A 256 -3.22 20.34 -9.36
CA ALA A 256 -4.29 20.61 -8.41
C ALA A 256 -3.83 20.36 -6.96
N TYR A 257 -3.19 19.23 -6.70
CA TYR A 257 -2.59 18.89 -5.41
C TYR A 257 -1.52 19.91 -4.99
N ALA A 258 -0.73 20.43 -5.94
CA ALA A 258 0.24 21.50 -5.67
C ALA A 258 -0.41 22.75 -5.08
N LYS A 259 -1.56 23.17 -5.62
CA LYS A 259 -2.32 24.33 -5.11
C LYS A 259 -2.89 24.06 -3.71
N ILE A 260 -3.34 22.83 -3.46
CA ILE A 260 -3.87 22.42 -2.15
C ILE A 260 -2.74 22.43 -1.11
N LEU A 261 -1.59 21.80 -1.41
CA LEU A 261 -0.41 21.83 -0.56
C LEU A 261 0.10 23.26 -0.32
N HIS A 262 0.10 24.12 -1.34
CA HIS A 262 0.48 25.51 -1.17
C HIS A 262 -0.45 26.25 -0.20
N ARG A 263 -1.75 26.00 -0.27
CA ARG A 263 -2.73 26.57 0.68
C ARG A 263 -2.50 26.07 2.11
N ILE A 264 -2.18 24.78 2.27
CA ILE A 264 -1.94 24.14 3.57
C ILE A 264 -0.63 24.66 4.19
N THR A 265 0.45 24.69 3.41
CA THR A 265 1.81 24.90 3.91
C THR A 265 2.31 26.33 3.78
N GLY A 266 1.69 27.15 2.93
CA GLY A 266 2.17 28.47 2.52
C GLY A 266 3.38 28.45 1.57
N VAL A 267 3.90 27.27 1.20
CA VAL A 267 5.09 27.11 0.36
C VAL A 267 4.71 26.32 -0.90
N GLU A 268 5.23 26.73 -2.06
CA GLU A 268 4.95 26.02 -3.30
C GLU A 268 5.75 24.71 -3.36
N PRO A 269 5.11 23.55 -3.62
CA PRO A 269 5.83 22.29 -3.71
C PRO A 269 6.54 22.15 -5.07
N VAL A 270 7.60 21.34 -5.12
CA VAL A 270 8.29 21.02 -6.37
C VAL A 270 7.44 20.04 -7.17
N VAL A 271 6.96 20.45 -8.35
CA VAL A 271 6.17 19.58 -9.24
C VAL A 271 7.06 19.00 -10.31
N VAL A 272 7.10 17.66 -10.38
CA VAL A 272 7.89 16.91 -11.35
C VAL A 272 6.96 16.06 -12.20
N VAL A 273 7.01 16.26 -13.51
CA VAL A 273 6.11 15.64 -14.48
C VAL A 273 6.92 14.78 -15.44
N SER A 274 6.41 13.61 -15.80
CA SER A 274 7.16 12.59 -16.55
C SER A 274 7.63 13.02 -17.95
N ASP A 275 6.94 13.98 -18.57
CA ASP A 275 7.24 14.52 -19.89
C ASP A 275 8.23 15.70 -19.87
N ASP A 276 8.64 16.16 -18.68
CA ASP A 276 9.60 17.25 -18.52
C ASP A 276 11.04 16.73 -18.72
N PRO A 277 11.79 17.21 -19.74
CA PRO A 277 13.19 16.85 -19.94
C PRO A 277 14.08 17.19 -18.73
N GLN A 278 13.65 18.12 -17.87
CA GLN A 278 14.35 18.54 -16.66
C GLN A 278 13.88 17.80 -15.39
N ALA A 279 13.02 16.79 -15.52
CA ALA A 279 12.51 16.04 -14.39
C ALA A 279 13.62 15.48 -13.49
N SER A 280 14.61 14.80 -14.08
CA SER A 280 15.73 14.22 -13.34
C SER A 280 16.56 15.28 -12.59
N SER A 281 16.82 16.43 -13.23
CA SER A 281 17.57 17.51 -12.56
C SER A 281 16.78 18.15 -11.43
N ARG A 282 15.45 18.32 -11.57
CA ARG A 282 14.60 18.84 -10.50
C ARG A 282 14.53 17.91 -9.30
N ILE A 283 14.51 16.59 -9.53
CA ILE A 283 14.55 15.61 -8.44
C ILE A 283 15.91 15.66 -7.72
N ALA A 284 17.01 15.81 -8.47
CA ALA A 284 18.34 15.98 -7.88
C ALA A 284 18.46 17.28 -7.07
N GLU A 285 17.95 18.39 -7.60
CA GLU A 285 17.88 19.68 -6.89
C GLU A 285 17.03 19.56 -5.62
N PHE A 286 15.86 18.92 -5.71
CA PHE A 286 15.04 18.63 -4.54
C PHE A 286 15.77 17.74 -3.54
N ALA A 287 16.55 16.74 -3.98
CA ALA A 287 17.29 15.87 -3.07
C ALA A 287 18.34 16.63 -2.23
N GLU A 288 18.90 17.71 -2.77
CA GLU A 288 19.90 18.57 -2.12
C GLU A 288 19.30 19.82 -1.44
N SER A 289 18.01 20.09 -1.64
CA SER A 289 17.33 21.26 -1.06
C SER A 289 16.71 20.98 0.32
N ASP A 290 16.24 22.05 0.97
CA ASP A 290 15.41 21.97 2.19
C ASP A 290 13.90 22.04 1.88
N ASP A 291 13.51 21.93 0.61
CA ASP A 291 12.09 22.00 0.22
C ASP A 291 11.28 20.91 0.89
N ARG A 292 10.04 21.23 1.26
CA ARG A 292 9.22 20.30 2.06
C ARG A 292 8.61 19.19 1.21
N TRP A 293 8.11 19.53 0.04
CA TRP A 293 7.22 18.64 -0.72
C TRP A 293 7.63 18.57 -2.18
N MET A 294 7.62 17.36 -2.70
CA MET A 294 7.68 17.05 -4.12
C MET A 294 6.38 16.35 -4.53
N ILE A 295 5.85 16.67 -5.71
CA ILE A 295 4.72 15.97 -6.33
C ILE A 295 5.21 15.37 -7.64
N ALA A 296 5.01 14.07 -7.81
CA ALA A 296 5.41 13.32 -9.00
C ALA A 296 4.22 12.65 -9.68
N VAL A 297 4.22 12.61 -11.02
CA VAL A 297 3.19 11.93 -11.83
C VAL A 297 3.75 10.66 -12.42
N ARG A 298 3.21 9.50 -12.03
CA ARG A 298 3.80 8.19 -12.37
C ARG A 298 5.28 8.15 -11.95
N MET A 299 6.01 7.09 -12.31
CA MET A 299 7.42 6.94 -11.92
C MET A 299 8.31 7.91 -12.70
N VAL A 300 8.41 9.15 -12.24
CA VAL A 300 9.30 10.18 -12.82
C VAL A 300 10.77 9.99 -12.43
N SER A 301 11.11 8.91 -11.72
CA SER A 301 12.43 8.77 -11.11
C SER A 301 12.89 7.32 -11.00
N GLU A 302 12.77 6.53 -12.06
CA GLU A 302 13.65 5.37 -12.22
C GLU A 302 15.09 5.86 -12.40
N GLY A 303 15.78 6.07 -11.28
CA GLY A 303 17.17 6.51 -11.28
C GLY A 303 17.53 7.42 -10.13
N VAL A 304 16.83 8.53 -9.90
CA VAL A 304 17.26 9.49 -8.86
C VAL A 304 16.74 9.05 -7.49
N ASP A 305 17.67 8.72 -6.59
CA ASP A 305 17.37 8.40 -5.20
C ASP A 305 17.29 9.68 -4.36
N VAL A 306 16.29 9.75 -3.47
CA VAL A 306 16.06 10.90 -2.60
C VAL A 306 15.98 10.41 -1.15
N PRO A 307 17.13 10.17 -0.49
CA PRO A 307 17.18 9.55 0.84
C PRO A 307 16.42 10.31 1.93
N ARG A 308 16.18 11.62 1.73
CA ARG A 308 15.48 12.48 2.69
C ARG A 308 13.96 12.34 2.69
N LEU A 309 13.37 11.62 1.72
CA LEU A 309 11.93 11.39 1.66
C LEU A 309 11.46 10.57 2.85
N ALA A 310 10.70 11.13 3.78
CA ALA A 310 10.22 10.44 4.99
C ALA A 310 8.69 10.31 5.06
N VAL A 311 7.94 11.13 4.31
CA VAL A 311 6.47 11.08 4.28
C VAL A 311 5.98 10.88 2.85
N GLY A 312 5.15 9.86 2.62
CA GLY A 312 4.56 9.56 1.31
C GLY A 312 3.05 9.71 1.32
N VAL A 313 2.47 10.21 0.24
CA VAL A 313 1.02 10.20 0.01
C VAL A 313 0.71 9.46 -1.28
N TYR A 314 -0.01 8.34 -1.16
CA TYR A 314 -0.44 7.49 -2.27
C TYR A 314 -1.71 8.07 -2.92
N ALA A 315 -1.54 9.09 -3.77
CA ALA A 315 -2.64 9.77 -4.45
C ALA A 315 -2.83 9.28 -5.91
N THR A 316 -2.73 7.96 -6.10
CA THR A 316 -2.87 7.30 -7.41
C THR A 316 -3.76 6.08 -7.30
N SER A 317 -4.43 5.71 -8.40
CA SER A 317 -5.27 4.51 -8.50
C SER A 317 -4.50 3.26 -8.96
N ALA A 318 -3.18 3.35 -9.13
CA ALA A 318 -2.35 2.19 -9.42
C ALA A 318 -2.35 1.23 -8.22
N SER A 319 -2.47 -0.07 -8.46
CA SER A 319 -2.53 -1.10 -7.41
C SER A 319 -1.64 -2.31 -7.69
N THR A 320 -0.79 -2.25 -8.72
CA THR A 320 0.07 -3.39 -9.04
C THR A 320 1.12 -3.58 -7.94
N PRO A 321 1.40 -4.83 -7.51
CA PRO A 321 2.40 -5.11 -6.48
C PRO A 321 3.78 -4.50 -6.78
N LEU A 322 4.19 -4.51 -8.06
CA LEU A 322 5.44 -3.93 -8.53
C LEU A 322 5.50 -2.43 -8.28
N PHE A 323 4.46 -1.69 -8.67
CA PHE A 323 4.39 -0.25 -8.48
C PHE A 323 4.42 0.11 -6.99
N PHE A 324 3.65 -0.61 -6.17
CA PHE A 324 3.64 -0.42 -4.72
C PHE A 324 5.02 -0.63 -4.11
N ALA A 325 5.69 -1.75 -4.44
CA ALA A 325 7.03 -2.06 -3.94
C ALA A 325 8.08 -1.02 -4.39
N GLN A 326 8.02 -0.56 -5.64
CA GLN A 326 8.91 0.48 -6.16
C GLN A 326 8.70 1.81 -5.44
N LEU A 327 7.44 2.18 -5.16
CA LEU A 327 7.12 3.39 -4.42
C LEU A 327 7.64 3.31 -2.98
N VAL A 328 7.27 2.27 -2.23
CA VAL A 328 7.69 2.08 -0.84
C VAL A 328 9.22 2.01 -0.76
N GLY A 329 9.86 1.40 -1.76
CA GLY A 329 11.30 1.34 -1.92
C GLY A 329 12.02 2.69 -1.90
N ARG A 330 11.33 3.80 -2.20
CA ARG A 330 11.88 5.17 -2.13
C ARG A 330 11.94 5.73 -0.71
N PHE A 331 11.20 5.13 0.22
CA PHE A 331 11.10 5.59 1.60
C PHE A 331 11.85 4.69 2.60
N VAL A 332 12.25 3.49 2.20
CA VAL A 332 12.88 2.51 3.10
C VAL A 332 14.37 2.75 3.32
N ARG A 333 15.06 3.55 2.50
CA ARG A 333 16.51 3.74 2.67
C ARG A 333 16.81 4.48 3.98
N ALA A 334 17.63 3.88 4.86
CA ALA A 334 18.03 4.50 6.11
C ALA A 334 19.19 5.49 5.87
N ARG A 335 19.10 6.69 6.46
CA ARG A 335 20.24 7.63 6.53
C ARG A 335 20.93 7.61 7.88
N ARG A 336 20.14 7.37 8.92
CA ARG A 336 20.55 7.27 10.33
C ARG A 336 19.71 6.20 11.01
N SER A 337 20.27 5.59 12.04
CA SER A 337 19.54 4.67 12.91
C SER A 337 18.36 5.39 13.59
N GLY A 338 17.24 4.68 13.72
CA GLY A 338 16.02 5.16 14.36
C GLY A 338 15.09 5.99 13.47
N GLU A 339 15.46 6.36 12.23
CA GLU A 339 14.53 7.05 11.33
C GLU A 339 13.31 6.15 11.01
N THR A 340 12.14 6.74 10.84
CA THR A 340 10.93 6.05 10.38
C THR A 340 10.39 6.74 9.11
N ALA A 341 9.72 5.99 8.25
CA ALA A 341 8.93 6.55 7.16
C ALA A 341 7.44 6.37 7.42
N SER A 342 6.62 7.30 6.93
CA SER A 342 5.16 7.25 7.05
C SER A 342 4.53 7.38 5.68
N ILE A 343 3.70 6.41 5.28
CA ILE A 343 3.02 6.40 3.98
C ILE A 343 1.51 6.43 4.22
N PHE A 344 0.88 7.49 3.73
CA PHE A 344 -0.57 7.68 3.75
C PHE A 344 -1.17 7.02 2.51
N LEU A 345 -2.13 6.13 2.71
CA LEU A 345 -2.81 5.41 1.63
C LEU A 345 -4.33 5.38 1.80
N PRO A 346 -5.09 5.29 0.70
CA PRO A 346 -6.52 5.01 0.76
C PRO A 346 -6.81 3.66 1.41
N SER A 347 -7.83 3.58 2.28
CA SER A 347 -8.30 2.31 2.87
C SER A 347 -9.03 1.45 1.82
N VAL A 348 -8.24 0.82 0.96
CA VAL A 348 -8.70 -0.03 -0.15
C VAL A 348 -8.10 -1.42 0.05
N PRO A 349 -8.90 -2.51 -0.02
CA PRO A 349 -8.44 -3.87 0.27
C PRO A 349 -7.13 -4.26 -0.43
N VAL A 350 -6.98 -3.95 -1.73
CA VAL A 350 -5.76 -4.28 -2.49
C VAL A 350 -4.51 -3.60 -1.95
N LEU A 351 -4.60 -2.33 -1.52
CA LEU A 351 -3.45 -1.61 -0.95
C LEU A 351 -3.14 -2.08 0.48
N LEU A 352 -4.18 -2.36 1.26
CA LEU A 352 -4.04 -2.89 2.62
C LEU A 352 -3.40 -4.28 2.61
N GLU A 353 -3.74 -5.11 1.63
CA GLU A 353 -3.13 -6.42 1.43
C GLU A 353 -1.65 -6.29 1.06
N LEU A 354 -1.29 -5.41 0.11
CA LEU A 354 0.10 -5.16 -0.26
C LEU A 354 0.94 -4.63 0.91
N ALA A 355 0.38 -3.70 1.70
CA ALA A 355 1.01 -3.21 2.92
C ALA A 355 1.22 -4.35 3.93
N SER A 356 0.20 -5.19 4.13
CA SER A 356 0.26 -6.34 5.04
C SER A 356 1.25 -7.41 4.58
N GLN A 357 1.39 -7.65 3.27
CA GLN A 357 2.38 -8.57 2.71
C GLN A 357 3.82 -8.08 2.97
N LEU A 358 4.07 -6.78 2.78
CA LEU A 358 5.37 -6.17 3.08
C LEU A 358 5.73 -6.28 4.56
N GLU A 359 4.73 -6.25 5.45
CA GLU A 359 4.91 -6.51 6.88
C GLU A 359 5.02 -8.01 7.22
N ALA A 360 4.30 -8.90 6.55
CA ALA A 360 4.41 -10.34 6.78
C ALA A 360 5.81 -10.87 6.44
N ASP A 361 6.44 -10.29 5.42
CA ASP A 361 7.85 -10.53 5.09
C ASP A 361 8.80 -10.09 6.23
N ARG A 362 8.37 -9.19 7.12
CA ARG A 362 9.09 -8.72 8.31
C ARG A 362 9.04 -9.72 9.48
N ASP A 363 7.87 -10.29 9.74
CA ASP A 363 7.59 -11.10 10.95
C ASP A 363 8.17 -12.52 10.90
N HIS A 364 8.56 -13.02 9.71
CA HIS A 364 8.97 -14.41 9.48
C HIS A 364 10.21 -14.87 10.27
N VAL A 365 10.88 -13.99 11.03
CA VAL A 365 12.07 -14.32 11.82
C VAL A 365 11.88 -14.17 13.34
N LEU A 366 10.71 -13.76 13.83
CA LEU A 366 10.42 -13.70 15.27
C LEU A 366 9.46 -14.82 15.72
N GLY A 367 9.87 -16.07 15.48
CA GLY A 367 9.58 -17.22 16.35
C GLY A 367 8.14 -17.49 16.79
N LYS A 368 7.13 -17.43 15.91
CA LYS A 368 5.83 -18.10 16.17
C LYS A 368 5.33 -18.89 14.95
N PRO A 369 4.88 -20.14 15.13
CA PRO A 369 4.38 -20.98 14.05
C PRO A 369 3.04 -20.48 13.50
N HIS A 370 2.84 -20.71 12.21
CA HIS A 370 1.66 -20.40 11.40
C HIS A 370 0.31 -20.56 12.12
N ARG A 371 -0.59 -19.59 11.91
CA ARG A 371 -2.01 -19.90 11.79
C ARG A 371 -2.31 -20.14 10.31
N GLU A 372 -2.95 -21.27 10.04
CA GLU A 372 -3.40 -21.67 8.71
C GLU A 372 -4.30 -20.59 8.11
N LYS A 373 -4.04 -20.23 6.84
CA LYS A 373 -4.87 -19.33 6.03
C LYS A 373 -6.13 -20.10 5.60
N GLU A 374 -7.30 -19.57 5.89
CA GLU A 374 -8.50 -19.89 5.11
C GLU A 374 -8.35 -19.17 3.76
N GLY A 375 -8.12 -19.93 2.68
CA GLY A 375 -7.93 -19.42 1.32
C GLY A 375 -9.24 -19.04 0.66
N TRP A 376 -9.32 -17.83 0.10
CA TRP A 376 -10.47 -17.35 -0.68
C TRP A 376 -9.98 -16.74 -2.02
N ASP A 377 -10.52 -17.34 -3.10
CA ASP A 377 -10.61 -17.00 -4.53
C ASP A 377 -9.48 -16.24 -5.26
N ASP A 378 -8.56 -17.03 -5.83
CA ASP A 378 -7.55 -16.63 -6.83
C ASP A 378 -8.13 -16.02 -8.12
N GLU A 379 -9.43 -16.22 -8.39
CA GLU A 379 -10.08 -15.73 -9.61
C GLU A 379 -10.18 -14.19 -9.62
N LEU A 380 -10.28 -13.55 -8.44
CA LEU A 380 -10.31 -12.09 -8.29
C LEU A 380 -8.91 -11.45 -8.41
N LEU A 381 -7.86 -12.15 -7.98
CA LEU A 381 -6.45 -11.74 -8.14
C LEU A 381 -5.98 -11.84 -9.60
N ALA A 382 -6.47 -12.83 -10.35
CA ALA A 382 -6.19 -12.98 -11.77
C ALA A 382 -6.86 -11.90 -12.63
N GLU A 383 -8.02 -11.40 -12.22
CA GLU A 383 -8.73 -10.33 -12.93
C GLU A 383 -8.12 -8.94 -12.67
N ALA A 384 -7.56 -8.70 -11.48
CA ALA A 384 -6.85 -7.46 -11.12
C ALA A 384 -5.49 -7.29 -11.81
N ASN A 385 -4.84 -8.40 -12.21
CA ASN A 385 -3.51 -8.40 -12.84
C ASN A 385 -3.53 -8.32 -14.38
N ARG A 386 -4.70 -8.21 -15.02
CA ARG A 386 -4.75 -7.95 -16.47
C ARG A 386 -4.45 -6.48 -16.75
N GLU A 387 -3.32 -6.23 -17.41
CA GLU A 387 -3.07 -4.97 -18.10
C GLU A 387 -4.23 -4.70 -19.07
N ARG A 388 -5.06 -3.70 -18.72
CA ARG A 388 -5.92 -3.03 -19.68
C ARG A 388 -5.28 -1.67 -19.95
N ASP A 389 -4.69 -1.54 -21.14
CA ASP A 389 -4.59 -0.23 -21.77
C ASP A 389 -6.03 0.25 -22.01
N GLU A 390 -6.55 1.07 -21.11
CA GLU A 390 -7.80 1.78 -21.39
C GLU A 390 -7.49 2.85 -22.45
N PRO A 391 -8.08 2.76 -23.66
CA PRO A 391 -8.15 3.92 -24.54
C PRO A 391 -8.91 4.99 -23.76
N GLY A 392 -8.40 6.22 -23.75
CA GLY A 392 -9.11 7.33 -23.13
C GLY A 392 -10.47 7.53 -23.80
N GLU A 393 -11.51 6.91 -23.25
CA GLU A 393 -12.88 7.24 -23.57
C GLU A 393 -13.21 8.53 -22.82
N GLU A 394 -13.51 9.57 -23.59
CA GLU A 394 -14.09 10.80 -23.07
C GLU A 394 -15.51 10.53 -22.51
N GLU A 395 -15.62 9.93 -21.33
CA GLU A 395 -16.85 10.03 -20.54
C GLU A 395 -16.89 11.41 -19.88
N LYS A 396 -17.63 12.33 -20.48
CA LYS A 396 -17.94 13.65 -19.91
C LYS A 396 -19.16 13.58 -18.97
N ALA A 397 -19.07 14.41 -17.92
CA ALA A 397 -20.03 14.74 -16.87
C ALA A 397 -20.14 13.74 -15.70
N TYR A 398 -19.04 13.61 -14.96
CA TYR A 398 -18.99 13.10 -13.59
C TYR A 398 -18.94 14.30 -12.62
N THR A 399 -19.66 14.24 -11.50
CA THR A 399 -19.60 15.26 -10.45
C THR A 399 -19.48 14.57 -9.09
N SER A 400 -18.32 14.74 -8.45
CA SER A 400 -18.09 14.39 -7.06
C SER A 400 -18.96 15.29 -6.16
N LEU A 401 -19.70 14.68 -5.24
CA LEU A 401 -20.63 15.40 -4.35
C LEU A 401 -20.09 15.59 -2.93
N GLY A 402 -18.84 15.19 -2.67
CA GLY A 402 -18.15 15.34 -1.38
C GLY A 402 -17.45 14.05 -0.95
N ALA A 403 -16.41 14.21 -0.12
CA ALA A 403 -15.76 13.09 0.55
C ALA A 403 -15.11 13.52 1.86
N ASP A 404 -15.68 13.12 3.00
CA ASP A 404 -15.03 13.22 4.31
C ASP A 404 -13.86 12.23 4.40
N ALA A 405 -12.79 12.54 5.14
CA ALA A 405 -11.66 11.63 5.36
C ALA A 405 -11.38 11.43 6.85
N GLU A 406 -11.20 10.17 7.22
CA GLU A 406 -10.94 9.75 8.59
C GLU A 406 -9.83 8.70 8.61
N LEU A 407 -8.96 8.74 9.62
CA LEU A 407 -7.97 7.67 9.85
C LEU A 407 -8.72 6.39 10.23
N ASP A 408 -8.57 5.36 9.41
CA ASP A 408 -9.25 4.07 9.58
C ASP A 408 -8.37 3.10 10.37
N GLN A 409 -7.13 2.95 9.90
CA GLN A 409 -6.21 1.94 10.39
C GLN A 409 -4.76 2.37 10.21
N VAL A 410 -3.94 2.08 11.22
CA VAL A 410 -2.48 2.16 11.15
C VAL A 410 -1.93 0.74 11.06
N ILE A 411 -1.15 0.44 10.04
CA ILE A 411 -0.50 -0.86 9.86
C ILE A 411 0.97 -0.73 10.26
N TYR A 412 1.37 -1.55 11.23
CA TYR A 412 2.74 -1.64 11.73
C TYR A 412 3.01 -2.98 12.45
N ASP A 413 4.13 -3.64 12.15
CA ASP A 413 4.58 -4.88 12.84
C ASP A 413 3.60 -6.06 12.75
N GLY A 414 3.03 -6.27 11.57
CA GLY A 414 2.07 -7.35 11.31
C GLY A 414 0.75 -7.18 12.07
N SER A 415 0.58 -6.01 12.70
CA SER A 415 -0.55 -5.65 13.54
C SER A 415 -1.22 -4.46 12.92
N SER A 416 -2.55 -4.49 12.86
CA SER A 416 -3.30 -3.29 12.54
C SER A 416 -3.94 -2.67 13.77
N PHE A 417 -3.66 -1.40 13.95
CA PHE A 417 -4.12 -0.58 15.07
C PHE A 417 -5.15 0.42 14.54
N GLY A 418 -6.38 0.29 14.99
CA GLY A 418 -7.47 1.16 14.57
C GLY A 418 -8.81 0.50 14.85
N THR A 419 -9.74 1.25 15.40
CA THR A 419 -11.14 0.86 15.50
C THR A 419 -11.92 1.75 14.54
N ALA A 420 -12.31 1.20 13.38
CA ALA A 420 -13.06 1.86 12.30
C ALA A 420 -14.36 2.56 12.75
N ALA A 421 -14.75 2.41 14.01
CA ALA A 421 -15.98 2.96 14.54
C ALA A 421 -15.85 4.39 15.08
N PHE A 422 -14.68 4.89 15.54
CA PHE A 422 -14.66 6.16 16.31
C PHE A 422 -13.29 6.89 16.35
N ALA A 423 -12.70 7.26 15.21
CA ALA A 423 -11.51 8.14 15.22
C ALA A 423 -11.94 9.60 15.49
N THR A 424 -11.66 10.13 16.69
CA THR A 424 -11.78 11.57 16.94
C THR A 424 -10.51 12.32 16.50
N THR A 425 -10.58 13.64 16.32
CA THR A 425 -9.41 14.46 15.92
C THR A 425 -8.26 14.39 16.93
N GLU A 426 -8.53 14.06 18.20
CA GLU A 426 -7.49 13.84 19.23
C GLU A 426 -6.76 12.51 19.01
N ASP A 427 -7.48 11.43 18.69
CA ASP A 427 -6.88 10.12 18.37
C ASP A 427 -5.93 10.22 17.17
N GLU A 428 -6.33 10.96 16.14
CA GLU A 428 -5.50 11.19 14.96
C GLU A 428 -4.19 11.92 15.29
N GLN A 429 -4.25 12.95 16.15
CA GLN A 429 -3.05 13.69 16.58
C GLN A 429 -2.05 12.80 17.31
N ASP A 430 -2.54 11.84 18.09
CA ASP A 430 -1.69 10.87 18.76
C ASP A 430 -0.95 10.01 17.74
N TYR A 431 -1.64 9.34 16.82
CA TYR A 431 -1.00 8.51 15.78
C TYR A 431 -0.05 9.31 14.88
N LEU A 432 -0.37 10.57 14.56
CA LEU A 432 0.53 11.46 13.81
C LEU A 432 1.80 11.79 14.62
N GLY A 433 1.68 11.99 15.94
CA GLY A 433 2.77 12.37 16.85
C GLY A 433 3.78 11.30 17.23
N LEU A 434 3.93 10.21 16.46
CA LEU A 434 4.98 9.20 16.71
C LEU A 434 6.39 9.82 16.58
N PRO A 435 7.25 9.85 17.61
CA PRO A 435 8.55 10.48 17.48
C PRO A 435 9.36 9.94 16.28
N GLY A 436 9.96 10.85 15.50
CA GLY A 436 10.63 10.48 14.24
C GLY A 436 11.88 9.61 14.39
N LEU A 437 12.45 9.57 15.60
CA LEU A 437 13.61 8.79 15.99
C LEU A 437 13.20 7.81 17.09
N LEU A 438 12.68 6.66 16.69
CA LEU A 438 12.32 5.59 17.62
C LEU A 438 12.84 4.26 17.10
N GLU A 439 13.30 3.43 18.02
CA GLU A 439 13.59 2.04 17.71
C GLU A 439 12.27 1.30 17.41
N PRO A 440 12.28 0.28 16.52
CA PRO A 440 11.06 -0.41 16.10
C PRO A 440 10.20 -0.94 17.26
N ASP A 441 10.83 -1.51 18.29
CA ASP A 441 10.13 -2.01 19.48
C ASP A 441 9.43 -0.91 20.29
N GLN A 442 9.97 0.32 20.27
CA GLN A 442 9.40 1.48 20.95
C GLN A 442 8.16 2.00 20.22
N VAL A 443 8.19 2.02 18.88
CA VAL A 443 7.02 2.37 18.06
C VAL A 443 5.88 1.37 18.32
N ARG A 444 6.21 0.07 18.36
CA ARG A 444 5.23 -0.99 18.65
C ARG A 444 4.59 -0.82 20.03
N ALA A 445 5.41 -0.66 21.07
CA ALA A 445 4.92 -0.50 22.43
C ALA A 445 4.01 0.74 22.57
N LEU A 446 4.37 1.84 21.90
CA LEU A 446 3.59 3.07 21.90
C LEU A 446 2.23 2.89 21.19
N LEU A 447 2.19 2.21 20.04
CA LEU A 447 0.95 1.91 19.31
C LEU A 447 0.03 0.97 20.11
N GLN A 448 0.58 -0.07 20.75
CA GLN A 448 -0.19 -0.97 21.61
C GLN A 448 -0.77 -0.25 22.83
N GLN A 449 0.02 0.61 23.48
CA GLN A 449 -0.43 1.40 24.62
C GLN A 449 -1.60 2.32 24.22
N ARG A 450 -1.50 2.99 23.07
CA ARG A 450 -2.55 3.88 22.56
C ARG A 450 -3.83 3.15 22.21
N GLN A 451 -3.73 2.01 21.52
CA GLN A 451 -4.91 1.17 21.25
C GLN A 451 -5.61 0.74 22.55
N GLN A 452 -4.84 0.37 23.57
CA GLN A 452 -5.41 -0.04 24.86
C GLN A 452 -6.06 1.14 25.61
N GLN A 453 -5.50 2.35 25.51
CA GLN A 453 -6.11 3.58 26.03
C GLN A 453 -7.43 3.88 25.31
N GLN A 454 -7.47 3.78 23.97
CA GLN A 454 -8.67 4.02 23.17
C GLN A 454 -9.80 3.04 23.54
N ILE A 455 -9.49 1.75 23.70
CA ILE A 455 -10.47 0.74 24.15
C ILE A 455 -10.99 1.09 25.56
N GLN A 456 -10.11 1.48 26.49
CA GLN A 456 -10.50 1.87 27.84
C GLN A 456 -11.36 3.13 27.87
N GLU A 457 -11.06 4.13 27.06
CA GLU A 457 -11.85 5.35 26.95
C GLU A 457 -13.24 5.09 26.37
N VAL A 458 -13.35 4.20 25.38
CA VAL A 458 -14.64 3.75 24.83
C VAL A 458 -15.44 3.00 25.89
N ASP A 459 -14.83 2.07 26.61
CA ASP A 459 -15.48 1.35 27.73
C ASP A 459 -15.94 2.33 28.82
N GLN A 460 -15.15 3.37 29.11
CA GLN A 460 -15.51 4.43 30.07
C GLN A 460 -16.66 5.31 29.56
N ARG A 461 -16.68 5.69 28.28
CA ARG A 461 -17.78 6.46 27.68
C ARG A 461 -19.07 5.64 27.63
N GLU A 462 -18.99 4.36 27.27
CA GLU A 462 -20.16 3.46 27.30
C GLU A 462 -20.71 3.25 28.71
N THR A 463 -19.83 3.10 29.71
CA THR A 463 -20.25 2.95 31.10
C THR A 463 -20.81 4.26 31.66
N ALA A 464 -20.24 5.41 31.30
CA ALA A 464 -20.77 6.72 31.64
C ALA A 464 -22.14 6.99 30.99
N ASP A 465 -22.34 6.62 29.72
CA ASP A 465 -23.63 6.73 29.03
C ASP A 465 -24.70 5.79 29.63
N LYS A 466 -24.30 4.58 30.02
CA LYS A 466 -25.17 3.63 30.74
C LYS A 466 -25.52 4.17 32.13
N ALA A 467 -24.56 4.79 32.83
CA ALA A 467 -24.78 5.40 34.14
C ALA A 467 -25.63 6.68 34.06
N ALA A 468 -25.46 7.51 33.03
CA ALA A 468 -26.27 8.70 32.79
C ALA A 468 -27.73 8.32 32.50
N LYS A 469 -27.95 7.29 31.66
CA LYS A 469 -29.28 6.73 31.41
C LYS A 469 -29.92 6.10 32.66
N ALA A 470 -29.13 5.48 33.54
CA ALA A 470 -29.61 4.95 34.81
C ALA A 470 -29.92 6.05 35.84
N THR A 471 -29.18 7.16 35.80
CA THR A 471 -29.38 8.32 36.68
C THR A 471 -30.62 9.12 36.26
N GLU A 472 -30.85 9.33 34.95
CA GLU A 472 -32.09 9.93 34.43
C GLU A 472 -33.35 9.13 34.77
N GLN A 473 -33.24 7.80 34.89
CA GLN A 473 -34.32 6.93 35.38
C GLN A 473 -34.54 7.03 36.90
N SER A 474 -33.52 7.42 37.67
CA SER A 474 -33.57 7.48 39.14
C SER A 474 -34.03 8.86 39.67
N THR A 475 -33.77 9.96 38.95
CA THR A 475 -34.19 11.31 39.37
C THR A 475 -35.67 11.63 39.10
N ARG A 476 -36.45 10.66 38.60
CA ARG A 476 -37.87 10.83 38.26
C ARG A 476 -38.77 9.91 39.12
N GLN A 477 -38.55 9.91 40.43
CA GLN A 477 -39.46 9.24 41.37
C GLN A 477 -39.91 10.20 42.48
N GLU A 478 -41.06 10.85 42.25
CA GLU A 478 -42.07 11.22 43.26
C GLU A 478 -43.44 11.37 42.55
N PRO A 479 -44.57 11.21 43.28
CA PRO A 479 -45.62 10.25 42.90
C PRO A 479 -46.56 10.77 41.81
N ARG A 480 -46.46 10.22 40.60
CA ARG A 480 -47.48 10.40 39.57
C ARG A 480 -48.64 9.45 39.83
N GLN A 481 -49.80 10.05 40.06
CA GLN A 481 -51.11 9.40 39.93
C GLN A 481 -51.13 8.59 38.64
N GLN A 482 -51.51 7.31 38.75
CA GLN A 482 -51.60 6.36 37.65
C GLN A 482 -52.50 6.92 36.54
N GLN A 483 -51.87 7.46 35.50
CA GLN A 483 -52.53 7.62 34.21
C GLN A 483 -52.39 6.30 33.46
N PRO A 484 -53.47 5.77 32.86
CA PRO A 484 -53.41 4.51 32.13
C PRO A 484 -52.45 4.67 30.95
N GLU A 485 -51.43 3.82 30.88
CA GLU A 485 -50.51 3.72 29.75
C GLU A 485 -51.32 3.65 28.44
N GLY A 486 -50.98 4.51 27.49
CA GLY A 486 -51.64 4.51 26.20
C GLY A 486 -51.46 3.15 25.52
N VAL A 487 -52.53 2.59 24.97
CA VAL A 487 -52.54 1.28 24.27
C VAL A 487 -51.42 1.16 23.22
N GLN A 488 -51.03 2.28 22.59
CA GLN A 488 -49.92 2.33 21.62
C GLN A 488 -48.53 2.13 22.25
N GLU A 489 -48.30 2.66 23.44
CA GLU A 489 -47.01 2.57 24.12
C GLU A 489 -46.78 1.14 24.64
N ARG A 490 -47.83 0.52 25.18
CA ARG A 490 -47.83 -0.89 25.57
C ARG A 490 -47.60 -1.83 24.37
N LEU A 491 -48.24 -1.57 23.22
CA LEU A 491 -47.99 -2.33 21.98
C LEU A 491 -46.53 -2.19 21.49
N LYS A 492 -45.95 -0.99 21.59
CA LYS A 492 -44.56 -0.76 21.18
C LYS A 492 -43.57 -1.50 22.09
N GLY A 493 -43.81 -1.49 23.40
CA GLY A 493 -43.02 -2.23 24.39
C GLY A 493 -43.05 -3.74 24.13
N LEU A 494 -44.25 -4.31 24.00
CA LEU A 494 -44.43 -5.75 23.75
C LEU A 494 -43.81 -6.21 22.42
N ARG A 495 -43.88 -5.40 21.35
CA ARG A 495 -43.22 -5.72 20.08
C ARG A 495 -41.70 -5.71 20.20
N LYS A 496 -41.14 -4.77 20.94
CA LYS A 496 -39.70 -4.69 21.21
C LYS A 496 -39.23 -5.92 21.99
N GLU A 497 -39.99 -6.31 23.00
CA GLU A 497 -39.71 -7.51 23.79
C GLU A 497 -39.77 -8.79 22.95
N LEU A 498 -40.82 -8.96 22.14
CA LEU A 498 -40.96 -10.10 21.25
C LEU A 498 -39.78 -10.20 20.25
N ASN A 499 -39.36 -9.07 19.66
CA ASN A 499 -38.23 -9.06 18.73
C ASN A 499 -36.91 -9.43 19.42
N ASN A 500 -36.67 -8.96 20.65
CA ASN A 500 -35.49 -9.35 21.41
C ASN A 500 -35.45 -10.85 21.70
N LEU A 501 -36.59 -11.42 22.09
CA LEU A 501 -36.70 -12.86 22.36
C LEU A 501 -36.51 -13.69 21.07
N VAL A 502 -37.04 -13.22 19.93
CA VAL A 502 -36.82 -13.86 18.63
C VAL A 502 -35.34 -13.83 18.24
N SER A 503 -34.64 -12.71 18.44
CA SER A 503 -33.20 -12.64 18.23
C SER A 503 -32.45 -13.64 19.11
N LEU A 504 -32.82 -13.75 20.39
CA LEU A 504 -32.20 -14.72 21.30
C LEU A 504 -32.43 -16.17 20.84
N HIS A 505 -33.64 -16.49 20.39
CA HIS A 505 -33.97 -17.82 19.88
C HIS A 505 -33.29 -18.12 18.53
N HIS A 506 -33.09 -17.10 17.67
CA HIS A 506 -32.28 -17.20 16.44
C HIS A 506 -30.84 -17.58 16.76
N TYR A 507 -30.19 -16.89 17.70
CA TYR A 507 -28.81 -17.23 18.09
C TYR A 507 -28.67 -18.65 18.64
N ARG A 508 -29.69 -19.14 19.37
CA ARG A 508 -29.71 -20.51 19.92
C ARG A 508 -30.00 -21.60 18.90
N THR A 509 -30.87 -21.36 17.93
CA THR A 509 -31.38 -22.40 17.00
C THR A 509 -30.89 -22.26 15.56
N LYS A 510 -30.23 -21.14 15.23
CA LYS A 510 -29.83 -20.72 13.87
C LYS A 510 -30.98 -20.62 12.86
N LYS A 511 -32.25 -20.69 13.30
CA LYS A 511 -33.43 -20.52 12.43
C LYS A 511 -33.60 -19.05 12.04
N PRO A 512 -33.89 -18.69 10.76
CA PRO A 512 -34.13 -17.30 10.36
C PRO A 512 -35.30 -16.65 11.13
N HIS A 513 -35.23 -15.34 11.40
CA HIS A 513 -36.26 -14.60 12.14
C HIS A 513 -37.67 -14.80 11.56
N GLY A 514 -37.79 -14.80 10.22
CA GLY A 514 -39.06 -15.05 9.53
C GLY A 514 -39.65 -16.44 9.80
N ALA A 515 -38.80 -17.46 9.97
CA ALA A 515 -39.23 -18.82 10.30
C ALA A 515 -39.75 -18.92 11.74
N ILE A 516 -39.08 -18.25 12.69
CA ILE A 516 -39.50 -18.19 14.10
C ILE A 516 -40.86 -17.48 14.24
N HIS A 517 -41.05 -16.35 13.54
CA HIS A 517 -42.35 -15.68 13.50
C HIS A 517 -43.46 -16.52 12.82
N ASN A 518 -43.11 -17.36 11.85
CA ASN A 518 -44.07 -18.30 11.24
C ASN A 518 -44.46 -19.42 12.20
N GLU A 519 -43.50 -19.95 12.96
CA GLU A 519 -43.71 -20.99 13.97
C GLU A 519 -44.58 -20.48 15.13
N LEU A 520 -44.31 -19.26 15.60
CA LEU A 520 -45.14 -18.57 16.59
C LEU A 520 -46.57 -18.36 16.09
N ARG A 521 -46.75 -17.99 14.82
CA ARG A 521 -48.07 -17.84 14.20
C ARG A 521 -48.81 -19.17 14.04
N LYS A 522 -48.10 -20.26 13.72
CA LYS A 522 -48.70 -21.60 13.67
C LYS A 522 -49.16 -22.09 15.04
N THR A 523 -48.43 -21.72 16.10
CA THR A 523 -48.68 -22.19 17.47
C THR A 523 -49.72 -21.36 18.20
N CYS A 524 -49.62 -20.02 18.14
CA CYS A 524 -50.52 -19.10 18.84
C CYS A 524 -51.69 -18.61 17.97
N GLY A 525 -51.65 -18.83 16.65
CA GLY A 525 -52.60 -18.26 15.71
C GLY A 525 -52.47 -16.73 15.50
N GLY A 526 -53.40 -16.18 14.72
CA GLY A 526 -53.55 -14.73 14.52
C GLY A 526 -52.70 -14.09 13.41
N PRO A 527 -52.88 -12.78 13.17
CA PRO A 527 -52.26 -12.04 12.06
C PRO A 527 -50.75 -11.77 12.28
N PRO A 528 -50.01 -11.26 11.26
CA PRO A 528 -48.62 -10.83 11.43
C PRO A 528 -48.44 -9.86 12.61
N THR A 529 -47.26 -9.84 13.25
CA THR A 529 -46.97 -9.05 14.46
C THR A 529 -47.33 -7.55 14.35
N ALA A 530 -47.24 -6.97 13.15
CA ALA A 530 -47.64 -5.58 12.88
C ALA A 530 -49.14 -5.32 13.08
N MET A 531 -49.98 -6.35 12.98
CA MET A 531 -51.44 -6.32 13.08
C MET A 531 -51.99 -7.11 14.28
N ALA A 532 -51.12 -7.68 15.12
CA ALA A 532 -51.52 -8.47 16.28
C ALA A 532 -51.99 -7.58 17.46
N THR A 533 -52.99 -8.07 18.21
CA THR A 533 -53.48 -7.43 19.44
C THR A 533 -52.48 -7.60 20.60
N ILE A 534 -52.67 -6.85 21.70
CA ILE A 534 -51.83 -6.95 22.91
C ILE A 534 -51.79 -8.39 23.44
N GLU A 535 -52.96 -9.00 23.61
CA GLU A 535 -53.10 -10.38 24.10
C GLU A 535 -52.36 -11.39 23.21
N GLN A 536 -52.44 -11.22 21.89
CA GLN A 536 -51.74 -12.09 20.93
C GLN A 536 -50.21 -11.92 20.97
N ILE A 537 -49.70 -10.73 21.29
CA ILE A 537 -48.25 -10.51 21.42
C ILE A 537 -47.76 -11.04 22.77
N GLU A 538 -48.53 -10.86 23.85
CA GLU A 538 -48.24 -11.43 25.17
C GLU A 538 -48.22 -12.98 25.13
N GLU A 539 -49.17 -13.60 24.42
CA GLU A 539 -49.21 -15.05 24.22
C GLU A 539 -48.01 -15.56 23.41
N ARG A 540 -47.57 -14.83 22.37
CA ARG A 540 -46.36 -15.15 21.61
C ARG A 540 -45.10 -15.03 22.45
N ILE A 541 -45.01 -14.02 23.32
CA ILE A 541 -43.89 -13.84 24.25
C ILE A 541 -43.85 -15.01 25.25
N ALA A 542 -45.00 -15.37 25.84
CA ALA A 542 -45.10 -16.48 26.77
C ALA A 542 -44.71 -17.82 26.11
N THR A 543 -45.15 -18.03 24.87
CA THR A 543 -44.81 -19.22 24.08
C THR A 543 -43.32 -19.27 23.73
N LEU A 544 -42.72 -18.16 23.30
CA LEU A 544 -41.29 -18.16 22.99
C LEU A 544 -40.41 -18.34 24.25
N ARG A 545 -40.90 -17.93 25.42
CA ARG A 545 -40.23 -18.17 26.70
C ARG A 545 -40.30 -19.61 27.17
N SER A 546 -41.26 -20.40 26.66
CA SER A 546 -41.34 -21.84 26.96
C SER A 546 -40.56 -22.72 25.98
N TRP A 547 -39.98 -22.13 24.92
CA TRP A 547 -39.18 -22.80 23.90
C TRP A 547 -37.67 -22.85 24.19
#